data_AF-A0A348Y6U5-F1
#
_entry.id   AF-A0A348Y6U5-F1
#
_cell.length_a   1.000
_cell.length_b   1.000
_cell.length_c   1.000
_cell.angle_alpha   90.00
_cell.angle_beta   90.00
_cell.angle_gamma   90.00
#
_symmetry.space_group_name_H-M   'P 1'
#
loop_
_entity.id
_entity.type
_entity.pdbx_description
1 polymer ?
#
loop_
_entity_poly.entity_id
_entity_poly.type
_entity_poly.pdbx_seq_one_letter_code
_entity_poly.pdbx_strand_id
1 'polypeptide(L)'
;MGRTFGGIFDFDGKQERLEEVNLELENPELWNDPERATKINKEKSQLDGVIDVVVSLETTLEDAQAMLELAVEEDDESLLADVQAELDNAEKRVADLEFRRMFSGEMDPNNCYLDIQSGSGGTEA
;
A
#
# COMPACT_ATOMS: atom_id res chain seq x y z
N MET A 1 -11.90 19.95 3.72
CA MET A 1 -10.51 19.56 3.45
C MET A 1 -10.53 18.10 3.04
N GLY A 2 -10.46 17.80 1.74
CA GLY A 2 -10.67 16.42 1.25
C GLY A 2 -9.45 15.56 1.54
N ARG A 3 -9.54 14.69 2.56
CA ARG A 3 -8.58 13.60 2.76
C ARG A 3 -8.74 12.62 1.60
N THR A 4 -7.86 12.72 0.60
CA THR A 4 -7.78 11.75 -0.51
C THR A 4 -6.40 11.12 -0.53
N PHE A 5 -5.94 10.65 0.64
CA PHE A 5 -4.76 9.77 0.70
C PHE A 5 -5.10 8.33 0.27
N GLY A 6 -6.39 7.94 0.23
CA GLY A 6 -6.82 6.61 -0.21
C GLY A 6 -7.07 6.45 -1.72
N GLY A 7 -7.34 7.54 -2.45
CA GLY A 7 -7.68 7.48 -3.88
C GLY A 7 -6.52 7.02 -4.77
N ILE A 8 -5.27 7.26 -4.33
CA ILE A 8 -4.10 6.73 -5.02
C ILE A 8 -3.99 5.21 -4.79
N PHE A 9 -4.23 4.73 -3.57
CA PHE A 9 -4.11 3.32 -3.23
C PHE A 9 -5.31 2.48 -3.66
N ASP A 10 -6.44 3.11 -4.04
CA ASP A 10 -7.69 2.45 -4.39
C ASP A 10 -8.06 1.40 -3.30
N PHE A 11 -8.09 1.89 -2.06
CA PHE A 11 -8.32 1.07 -0.87
C PHE A 11 -9.74 0.49 -0.86
N ASP A 12 -10.75 1.34 -1.11
CA ASP A 12 -12.15 0.92 -1.15
C ASP A 12 -12.40 -0.16 -2.21
N GLY A 13 -11.85 0.03 -3.42
CA GLY A 13 -11.94 -0.98 -4.49
C GLY A 13 -11.22 -2.29 -4.16
N LYS A 14 -10.10 -2.22 -3.43
CA LYS A 14 -9.39 -3.42 -2.95
C LYS A 14 -10.15 -4.14 -1.84
N GLN A 15 -10.83 -3.42 -0.96
CA GLN A 15 -11.69 -4.02 0.06
C GLN A 15 -12.88 -4.74 -0.58
N GLU A 16 -13.57 -4.09 -1.53
CA GLU A 16 -14.67 -4.73 -2.28
C GLU A 16 -14.17 -5.98 -3.01
N ARG A 17 -13.02 -5.90 -3.70
CA ARG A 17 -12.43 -7.05 -4.39
C ARG A 17 -12.04 -8.17 -3.42
N LEU A 18 -11.52 -7.84 -2.24
CA LEU A 18 -11.18 -8.83 -1.22
C LEU A 18 -12.43 -9.57 -0.71
N GLU A 19 -13.55 -8.86 -0.54
CA GLU A 19 -14.84 -9.49 -0.17
C GLU A 19 -15.31 -10.47 -1.25
N GLU A 20 -15.25 -10.08 -2.53
CA GLU A 20 -15.58 -10.98 -3.64
C GLU A 20 -14.68 -12.22 -3.66
N VAL A 21 -13.36 -12.02 -3.50
CA VAL A 21 -12.36 -13.10 -3.49
C VAL A 21 -12.63 -14.07 -2.33
N ASN A 22 -12.99 -13.57 -1.15
CA ASN A 22 -13.36 -14.41 -0.01
C ASN A 22 -14.63 -15.22 -0.31
N LEU A 23 -15.64 -14.61 -0.92
CA LEU A 23 -16.86 -15.31 -1.33
C LEU A 23 -16.57 -16.40 -2.38
N GLU A 24 -15.67 -16.14 -3.34
CA GLU A 24 -15.24 -17.15 -4.32
C GLU A 24 -14.53 -18.33 -3.64
N LEU A 25 -13.71 -18.08 -2.60
CA LEU A 25 -12.99 -19.10 -1.84
C LEU A 25 -13.92 -19.98 -0.98
N GLU A 26 -15.06 -19.44 -0.55
CA GLU A 26 -16.09 -20.20 0.17
C GLU A 26 -16.82 -21.20 -0.75
N ASN A 27 -16.81 -21.01 -2.07
CA ASN A 27 -17.46 -21.92 -3.01
C ASN A 27 -16.70 -23.26 -3.12
N PRO A 28 -17.32 -24.41 -2.73
CA PRO A 28 -16.70 -25.72 -2.84
C PRO A 28 -16.28 -26.10 -4.28
N GLU A 29 -16.96 -25.57 -5.30
CA GLU A 29 -16.65 -25.88 -6.70
C GLU A 29 -15.30 -25.30 -7.16
N LEU A 30 -14.80 -24.25 -6.53
CA LEU A 30 -13.49 -23.68 -6.84
C LEU A 30 -12.37 -24.70 -6.60
N TRP A 31 -12.52 -25.57 -5.61
CA TRP A 31 -11.55 -26.60 -5.26
C TRP A 31 -11.45 -27.74 -6.29
N ASN A 32 -12.37 -27.79 -7.26
CA ASN A 32 -12.28 -28.69 -8.41
C ASN A 32 -11.26 -28.21 -9.45
N ASP A 33 -10.83 -26.94 -9.39
CA ASP A 33 -9.80 -26.34 -10.25
C ASP A 33 -8.63 -25.80 -9.40
N PRO A 34 -7.59 -26.63 -9.17
CA PRO A 34 -6.44 -26.25 -8.34
C PRO A 34 -5.66 -25.03 -8.86
N GLU A 35 -5.60 -24.82 -10.18
CA GLU A 35 -4.90 -23.68 -10.78
C GLU A 35 -5.63 -22.38 -10.45
N ARG A 36 -6.97 -22.38 -10.62
CA ARG A 36 -7.81 -21.23 -10.27
C ARG A 36 -7.77 -20.95 -8.76
N ALA A 37 -7.88 -21.98 -7.92
CA ALA A 37 -7.79 -21.83 -6.47
C ALA A 37 -6.45 -21.22 -6.02
N THR A 38 -5.33 -21.62 -6.64
CA THR A 38 -4.01 -21.06 -6.36
C THR A 38 -3.93 -19.58 -6.75
N LYS A 39 -4.48 -19.22 -7.91
CA LYS A 39 -4.51 -17.83 -8.38
C LYS A 39 -5.32 -16.93 -7.44
N ILE A 40 -6.51 -17.38 -7.05
CA ILE A 40 -7.40 -16.61 -6.14
C ILE A 40 -6.77 -16.46 -4.76
N ASN A 41 -6.12 -17.50 -4.21
CA ASN A 41 -5.40 -17.38 -2.94
C ASN A 41 -4.22 -16.39 -3.04
N LYS A 42 -3.49 -16.38 -4.17
CA LYS A 42 -2.41 -15.41 -4.39
C LYS A 42 -2.95 -13.98 -4.45
N GLU A 43 -4.07 -13.78 -5.15
CA GLU A 43 -4.75 -12.49 -5.22
C GLU A 43 -5.22 -12.04 -3.83
N LYS A 44 -5.85 -12.92 -3.04
CA LYS A 44 -6.21 -12.66 -1.64
C LYS A 44 -5.02 -12.18 -0.82
N SER A 45 -3.91 -12.90 -0.85
CA SER A 45 -2.71 -12.53 -0.08
C SER A 45 -2.13 -11.17 -0.50
N GLN A 46 -2.24 -10.81 -1.79
CA GLN A 46 -1.81 -9.50 -2.27
C GLN A 46 -2.72 -8.38 -1.79
N LEU A 47 -4.04 -8.60 -1.82
CA LEU A 47 -5.05 -7.66 -1.35
C LEU A 47 -4.95 -7.45 0.17
N ASP A 48 -4.92 -8.54 0.95
CA ASP A 48 -4.73 -8.52 2.41
C ASP A 48 -3.47 -7.74 2.77
N GLY A 49 -2.34 -8.03 2.10
CA GLY A 49 -1.07 -7.36 2.38
C GLY A 49 -1.09 -5.84 2.15
N VAL A 50 -1.91 -5.34 1.22
CA VAL A 50 -2.09 -3.89 1.02
C VAL A 50 -3.03 -3.31 2.07
N ILE A 51 -4.17 -3.98 2.30
CA ILE A 51 -5.20 -3.51 3.22
C ILE A 51 -4.66 -3.46 4.65
N ASP A 52 -3.99 -4.51 5.11
CA ASP A 52 -3.41 -4.60 6.45
C ASP A 52 -2.39 -3.48 6.71
N VAL A 53 -1.59 -3.12 5.70
CA VAL A 53 -0.63 -2.01 5.82
C VAL A 53 -1.33 -0.68 5.99
N VAL A 54 -2.39 -0.41 5.21
CA VAL A 54 -3.16 0.83 5.32
C VAL A 54 -3.88 0.92 6.66
N VAL A 55 -4.56 -0.14 7.09
CA VAL A 55 -5.29 -0.19 8.36
C VAL A 55 -4.34 0.00 9.53
N SER A 56 -3.19 -0.69 9.53
CA SER A 56 -2.21 -0.53 10.62
C SER A 56 -1.52 0.83 10.60
N LEU A 57 -1.38 1.50 9.45
CA LEU A 57 -0.93 2.89 9.39
C LEU A 57 -1.94 3.85 10.02
N GLU A 58 -3.24 3.64 9.79
CA GLU A 58 -4.30 4.40 10.44
C GLU A 58 -4.22 4.27 11.96
N THR A 59 -4.09 3.03 12.47
CA THR A 59 -3.89 2.79 13.92
C THR A 59 -2.63 3.45 14.46
N THR A 60 -1.49 3.33 13.77
CA THR A 60 -0.23 3.99 14.19
C THR A 60 -0.39 5.51 14.30
N LEU A 61 -1.13 6.14 13.37
CA LEU A 61 -1.36 7.58 13.41
C LEU A 61 -2.32 8.00 14.53
N GLU A 62 -3.35 7.20 14.82
CA GLU A 62 -4.25 7.42 15.95
C GLU A 62 -3.49 7.32 17.29
N ASP A 63 -2.65 6.29 17.44
CA ASP A 63 -1.82 6.10 18.63
C ASP A 63 -0.80 7.24 18.79
N ALA A 64 -0.12 7.64 17.71
CA ALA A 64 0.82 8.76 17.72
C ALA A 64 0.14 10.08 18.07
N GLN A 65 -1.10 10.30 17.62
CA GLN A 65 -1.88 11.47 18.01
C GLN A 65 -2.19 11.45 19.51
N ALA A 66 -2.65 10.32 20.05
CA ALA A 66 -2.96 10.20 21.48
C ALA A 66 -1.70 10.41 22.36
N MET A 67 -0.55 9.88 21.93
CA MET A 67 0.73 10.09 22.61
C MET A 67 1.18 11.56 22.57
N LEU A 68 0.98 12.24 21.43
CA LEU A 68 1.29 13.66 21.29
C LEU A 68 0.43 14.52 22.22
N GLU A 69 -0.87 14.22 22.30
CA GLU A 69 -1.79 14.91 23.21
C GLU A 69 -1.32 14.77 24.67
N LEU A 70 -0.95 13.54 25.09
CA LEU A 70 -0.40 13.29 26.43
C LEU A 70 0.92 14.05 26.68
N ALA A 71 1.85 14.02 25.72
CA ALA A 71 3.13 14.70 25.83
C ALA A 71 2.97 16.21 26.04
N VAL A 72 2.00 16.82 25.34
CA VAL A 72 1.68 18.25 25.47
C VAL A 72 1.00 18.57 26.80
N GLU A 73 0.11 17.69 27.28
CA GLU A 73 -0.56 17.86 28.58
C GLU A 73 0.42 17.74 29.76
N GLU A 74 1.41 16.86 29.65
CA GLU A 74 2.40 16.58 30.71
C GLU A 74 3.70 17.39 30.59
N ASP A 75 3.88 18.18 29.52
CA ASP A 75 5.12 18.90 29.19
C ASP A 75 6.35 17.96 29.13
N ASP A 76 6.14 16.75 28.60
CA ASP A 76 7.13 15.68 28.54
C ASP A 76 7.79 15.62 27.15
N GLU A 77 8.95 16.26 27.02
CA GLU A 77 9.75 16.24 25.78
C GLU A 77 10.26 14.85 25.38
N SER A 78 10.33 13.89 26.31
CA SER A 78 10.80 12.54 25.99
C SER A 78 9.76 11.76 25.17
N LEU A 79 8.47 11.95 25.48
CA LEU A 79 7.36 11.39 24.69
C LEU A 79 7.29 11.99 23.28
N LEU A 80 7.69 13.26 23.10
CA LEU A 80 7.75 13.88 21.77
C LEU A 80 8.75 13.19 20.84
N ALA A 81 9.88 12.72 21.37
CA ALA A 81 10.87 11.99 20.59
C ALA A 81 10.33 10.62 20.12
N ASP A 82 9.56 9.94 20.98
CA ASP A 82 8.92 8.66 20.64
C ASP A 82 7.82 8.85 19.58
N VAL A 83 7.01 9.89 19.70
CA VAL A 83 6.02 10.27 18.66
C VAL A 83 6.69 10.52 17.31
N GLN A 84 7.79 11.27 17.28
CA GLN A 84 8.52 11.53 16.04
C GLN A 84 9.04 10.23 15.41
N ALA A 85 9.56 9.31 16.21
CA ALA A 85 10.06 8.02 15.72
C ALA A 85 8.95 7.16 15.09
N GLU A 86 7.76 7.14 15.70
CA GLU A 86 6.59 6.44 15.14
C GLU A 86 6.12 7.07 13.82
N LEU A 87 6.08 8.40 13.73
CA LEU A 87 5.73 9.11 12.50
C LEU A 87 6.75 8.87 11.38
N ASP A 88 8.05 8.88 11.68
CA ASP A 88 9.11 8.58 10.70
C ASP A 88 8.99 7.15 10.16
N ASN A 89 8.58 6.20 11.01
CA ASN A 89 8.33 4.83 10.60
C ASN A 89 7.06 4.70 9.76
N ALA A 90 5.99 5.41 10.11
CA ALA A 90 4.77 5.47 9.31
C ALA A 90 5.05 6.04 7.90
N GLU A 91 5.85 7.12 7.81
CA GLU A 91 6.23 7.72 6.53
C GLU A 91 6.97 6.73 5.61
N LYS A 92 7.94 5.97 6.16
CA LYS A 92 8.66 4.94 5.39
C LYS A 92 7.73 3.85 4.85
N ARG A 93 6.73 3.46 5.65
CA ARG A 93 5.76 2.42 5.26
C ARG A 93 4.81 2.93 4.17
N VAL A 94 4.39 4.20 4.23
CA VAL A 94 3.64 4.85 3.15
C VAL A 94 4.47 4.87 1.86
N ALA A 95 5.74 5.28 1.94
CA ALA A 95 6.62 5.32 0.77
C ALA A 95 6.83 3.93 0.12
N ASP A 96 6.96 2.86 0.91
CA ASP A 96 7.03 1.50 0.39
C ASP A 96 5.72 1.09 -0.31
N LEU A 97 4.57 1.48 0.25
CA LEU A 97 3.27 1.21 -0.36
C LEU A 97 3.10 1.94 -1.70
N GLU A 98 3.53 3.20 -1.77
CA GLU A 98 3.55 3.99 -3.01
C GLU A 98 4.44 3.33 -4.08
N PHE A 99 5.63 2.86 -3.67
CA PHE A 99 6.54 2.16 -4.56
C PHE A 99 5.90 0.88 -5.11
N ARG A 100 5.35 0.01 -4.25
CA ARG A 100 4.69 -1.23 -4.68
C ARG A 100 3.54 -0.98 -5.65
N ARG A 101 2.80 0.10 -5.47
CA ARG A 101 1.75 0.51 -6.40
C ARG A 101 2.31 0.92 -7.76
N MET A 102 3.39 1.70 -7.78
CA MET A 102 4.03 2.12 -9.04
C MET A 102 4.52 0.94 -9.88
N PHE A 103 4.89 -0.18 -9.23
CA PHE A 103 5.41 -1.40 -9.86
C PHE A 103 4.40 -2.57 -9.87
N SER A 104 3.11 -2.30 -10.10
CA SER A 104 2.04 -3.33 -10.09
C SER A 104 1.83 -4.05 -11.44
N GLY A 105 2.53 -3.66 -12.50
CA GLY A 105 2.46 -4.27 -13.82
C GLY A 105 3.17 -5.64 -13.88
N GLU A 106 2.67 -6.54 -14.73
CA GLU A 106 3.22 -7.90 -14.89
C GLU A 106 4.71 -7.89 -15.29
N MET A 107 5.14 -6.85 -16.01
CA MET A 107 6.50 -6.71 -16.53
C MET A 107 7.41 -5.85 -15.66
N ASP A 108 6.88 -5.21 -14.61
CA ASP A 108 7.59 -4.24 -13.77
C ASP A 108 8.82 -4.82 -13.04
N PRO A 109 8.84 -6.11 -12.65
CA PRO A 109 10.05 -6.73 -12.09
C PRO A 109 11.17 -7.01 -13.12
N ASN A 110 10.90 -6.88 -14.43
CA ASN A 110 11.85 -7.25 -15.48
C ASN A 110 12.80 -6.09 -15.81
N ASN A 111 14.02 -6.43 -16.24
CA ASN A 111 14.95 -5.43 -16.79
C ASN A 111 14.35 -4.77 -18.04
N CYS A 112 14.44 -3.45 -18.12
CA CYS A 112 13.97 -2.71 -19.29
C CYS A 112 15.11 -2.44 -20.29
N TYR A 113 14.76 -2.45 -21.58
CA TYR A 113 15.62 -1.90 -22.64
C TYR A 113 15.16 -0.48 -22.92
N LEU A 114 16.04 0.50 -22.71
CA LEU A 114 15.79 1.90 -23.00
C LEU A 114 16.51 2.27 -24.30
N ASP A 115 15.75 2.48 -25.37
CA ASP A 115 16.26 3.05 -26.62
C ASP A 115 15.91 4.53 -26.67
N ILE A 116 16.92 5.38 -26.79
CA ILE A 116 16.76 6.84 -26.88
C ILE A 116 17.03 7.24 -28.32
N GLN A 117 15.98 7.57 -29.05
CA GLN A 117 16.06 8.10 -30.41
C GLN A 117 15.95 9.63 -30.36
N SER A 118 16.97 10.33 -30.87
CA SER A 118 16.84 11.75 -31.17
C SER A 118 15.82 11.91 -32.31
N GLY A 119 14.75 12.66 -32.04
CA GLY A 119 13.74 12.97 -33.06
C GLY A 119 14.33 13.78 -34.22
N SER A 120 13.49 14.16 -35.18
CA SER A 120 13.88 14.87 -36.41
C SER A 120 14.40 16.30 -36.15
N GLY A 121 15.58 16.46 -35.54
CA GLY A 121 16.25 17.72 -35.29
C GLY A 121 17.74 17.56 -35.53
N GLY A 122 18.24 18.08 -36.66
CA GLY A 122 19.65 17.99 -37.03
C GLY A 122 20.59 18.76 -36.09
N THR A 123 21.87 18.35 -36.12
CA THR A 123 23.13 18.91 -35.57
C THR A 123 23.18 19.56 -34.17
N GLU A 124 22.07 19.78 -33.46
CA GLU A 124 22.04 20.35 -32.10
C GLU A 124 21.14 19.54 -31.14
N ALA A 125 21.04 18.21 -31.35
CA ALA A 125 20.38 17.26 -30.45
C ALA A 125 21.42 16.38 -29.73
#